data_AF-A0A2W1AH31-F1
#
_entry.id   AF-A0A2W1AH31-F1
#
_cell.length_a   1.000
_cell.length_b   1.000
_cell.length_c   1.000
_cell.angle_alpha   90.00
_cell.angle_beta   90.00
_cell.angle_gamma   90.00
#
_symmetry.space_group_name_H-M   'P 1'
#
loop_
_entity.id
_entity.type
_entity.pdbx_description
1 polymer ?
#
loop_
_entity_poly.entity_id
_entity_poly.type
_entity_poly.pdbx_seq_one_letter_code
_entity_poly.pdbx_strand_id
1 'polypeptide(L)'
;MIRRCCASRRGTSTLGRGPDGTRGRRRQRALEATDAAHLEALGITRRIDKRDDIWEVKAGSHRVAYAVVDNVWVMLHAWRKKGQQLDPRALNAARKNLRRYLAD
;
A
#
# COMPACT_ATOMS: atom_id res chain seq x y z
N MET A 1 -3.60 -28.34 67.27
CA MET A 1 -2.71 -29.08 66.35
C MET A 1 -3.04 -28.64 64.93
N ILE A 2 -2.01 -28.29 64.14
CA ILE A 2 -2.08 -27.62 62.83
C ILE A 2 -2.39 -28.61 61.70
N ARG A 3 -3.21 -28.22 60.70
CA ARG A 3 -2.98 -28.35 59.23
C ARG A 3 -4.22 -27.90 58.43
N ARG A 4 -4.06 -26.83 57.62
CA ARG A 4 -4.07 -26.81 56.13
C ARG A 4 -5.44 -27.08 55.47
N CYS A 5 -5.96 -26.16 54.66
CA CYS A 5 -5.63 -26.04 53.22
C CYS A 5 -6.57 -25.07 52.48
N CYS A 6 -5.97 -24.36 51.53
CA CYS A 6 -6.56 -23.54 50.48
C CYS A 6 -7.61 -24.27 49.61
N ALA A 7 -8.65 -23.54 49.18
CA ALA A 7 -9.35 -23.77 47.91
C ALA A 7 -9.95 -22.43 47.44
N SER A 8 -9.18 -21.68 46.65
CA SER A 8 -9.38 -21.50 45.20
C SER A 8 -10.57 -20.61 44.83
N ARG A 9 -10.28 -19.30 44.75
CA ARG A 9 -11.03 -18.34 43.94
C ARG A 9 -10.98 -18.81 42.49
N ARG A 10 -12.11 -19.23 41.93
CA ARG A 10 -12.28 -19.29 40.47
C ARG A 10 -12.87 -17.96 40.01
N GLY A 11 -11.98 -16.98 39.87
CA GLY A 11 -12.25 -15.78 39.09
C GLY A 11 -12.27 -16.15 37.62
N THR A 12 -13.33 -15.72 36.95
CA THR A 12 -13.58 -15.80 35.52
C THR A 12 -12.48 -15.09 34.73
N SER A 13 -11.59 -15.84 34.10
CA SER A 13 -10.68 -15.32 33.09
C SER A 13 -11.40 -15.29 31.75
N THR A 14 -12.18 -14.24 31.50
CA THR A 14 -12.47 -13.76 30.16
C THR A 14 -11.15 -13.36 29.52
N LEU A 15 -10.53 -14.29 28.78
CA LEU A 15 -9.44 -13.98 27.86
C LEU A 15 -10.01 -13.04 26.79
N GLY A 16 -9.77 -11.74 27.00
CA GLY A 16 -10.09 -10.69 26.06
C GLY A 16 -9.42 -10.97 24.72
N ARG A 17 -10.21 -10.99 23.65
CA ARG A 17 -9.74 -10.74 22.29
C ARG A 17 -9.01 -9.39 22.28
N GLY A 18 -7.68 -9.43 22.21
CA GLY A 18 -6.86 -8.24 22.04
C GLY A 18 -7.11 -7.59 20.67
N PRO A 19 -7.05 -6.26 20.55
CA PRO A 19 -7.29 -5.53 19.30
C PRO A 19 -6.00 -5.47 18.46
N ASP A 20 -5.48 -6.61 18.00
CA ASP A 20 -4.15 -6.70 17.35
C ASP A 20 -4.16 -6.65 15.81
N GLY A 21 -5.19 -6.08 15.19
CA GLY A 21 -5.24 -5.90 13.72
C GLY A 21 -4.60 -4.59 13.20
N THR A 22 -4.44 -3.58 14.06
CA THR A 22 -4.09 -2.22 13.63
C THR A 22 -2.58 -1.94 13.63
N ARG A 23 -1.82 -2.65 14.45
CA ARG A 23 -0.35 -2.47 14.59
C ARG A 23 0.41 -2.95 13.35
N GLY A 24 0.00 -4.08 12.76
CA GLY A 24 0.58 -4.61 11.53
C GLY A 24 0.40 -3.66 10.34
N ARG A 25 -0.82 -3.15 10.13
CA ARG A 25 -1.13 -2.25 9.00
C ARG A 25 -0.35 -0.92 9.05
N ARG A 26 -0.14 -0.35 10.24
CA ARG A 26 0.64 0.91 10.38
C ARG A 26 2.12 0.72 10.04
N ARG A 27 2.72 -0.39 10.51
CA ARG A 27 4.12 -0.71 10.21
C ARG A 27 4.34 -0.97 8.72
N GLN A 28 3.39 -1.66 8.09
CA GLN A 28 3.45 -1.98 6.67
C GLN A 28 3.37 -0.72 5.79
N ARG A 29 2.42 0.19 6.09
CA ARG A 29 2.35 1.50 5.41
C ARG A 29 3.62 2.33 5.55
N ALA A 30 4.29 2.26 6.71
CA ALA A 30 5.53 3.00 6.93
C ALA A 30 6.69 2.42 6.08
N LEU A 31 6.76 1.10 5.93
CA LEU A 31 7.73 0.43 5.06
C LEU A 31 7.46 0.77 3.59
N GLU A 32 6.21 0.69 3.15
CA GLU A 32 5.80 1.05 1.77
C GLU A 32 6.12 2.51 1.44
N ALA A 33 5.89 3.43 2.37
CA ALA A 33 6.25 4.83 2.21
C ALA A 33 7.77 5.03 2.09
N THR A 34 8.56 4.22 2.81
CA THR A 34 10.02 4.28 2.77
C THR A 34 10.55 3.77 1.43
N ASP A 35 10.04 2.66 0.92
CA ASP A 35 10.42 2.11 -0.37
C ASP A 35 10.03 3.05 -1.53
N ALA A 36 8.82 3.61 -1.47
CA ALA A 36 8.38 4.60 -2.45
C ALA A 36 9.29 5.84 -2.47
N ALA A 37 9.65 6.35 -1.29
CA ALA A 37 10.58 7.48 -1.17
C ALA A 37 11.98 7.13 -1.69
N HIS A 38 12.46 5.91 -1.45
CA HIS A 38 13.75 5.45 -1.95
C HIS A 38 13.78 5.35 -3.48
N LEU A 39 12.75 4.76 -4.08
CA LEU A 39 12.63 4.63 -5.54
C LEU A 39 12.44 5.99 -6.23
N GLU A 40 11.76 6.92 -5.58
CA GLU A 40 11.62 8.30 -6.04
C GLU A 40 12.97 9.04 -5.96
N ALA A 41 13.74 8.85 -4.88
CA ALA A 41 15.08 9.43 -4.73
C ALA A 41 16.09 8.91 -5.76
N LEU A 42 15.97 7.63 -6.15
CA LEU A 42 16.74 7.04 -7.26
C LEU A 42 16.27 7.54 -8.63
N GLY A 43 15.16 8.28 -8.69
CA GLY A 43 14.57 8.78 -9.93
C GLY A 43 13.95 7.70 -10.80
N ILE A 44 13.83 6.46 -10.31
CA ILE A 44 13.26 5.30 -11.02
C ILE A 44 11.75 5.47 -11.15
N THR A 45 11.12 5.94 -10.08
CA THR A 45 9.68 6.20 -10.05
C THR A 45 9.38 7.67 -9.86
N ARG A 46 8.14 8.06 -10.18
CA ARG A 46 7.62 9.40 -9.94
C ARG A 46 6.12 9.31 -9.70
N ARG A 47 5.61 9.98 -8.68
CA ARG A 47 4.16 10.11 -8.52
C ARG A 47 3.58 11.06 -9.58
N ILE A 48 2.64 10.58 -10.38
CA ILE A 48 2.01 11.34 -11.47
C ILE A 48 0.58 11.76 -11.15
N ASP A 49 -0.08 11.08 -10.21
CA ASP A 49 -1.37 11.49 -9.66
C ASP A 49 -1.38 11.33 -8.14
N LYS A 50 -1.59 12.43 -7.42
CA LYS A 50 -1.68 12.41 -5.95
C LYS A 50 -3.03 11.95 -5.44
N ARG A 51 -4.11 12.16 -6.22
CA ARG A 51 -5.48 11.87 -5.81
C ARG A 51 -5.75 10.38 -5.86
N ASP A 52 -5.40 9.76 -6.98
CA ASP A 52 -5.66 8.35 -7.26
C ASP A 52 -4.43 7.47 -6.96
N ASP A 53 -3.40 8.05 -6.33
CA ASP A 53 -2.12 7.42 -5.99
C ASP A 53 -1.46 6.65 -7.15
N ILE A 54 -1.39 7.30 -8.32
CA ILE A 54 -0.80 6.70 -9.52
C ILE A 54 0.66 7.13 -9.64
N TRP A 55 1.51 6.13 -9.87
CA TRP A 55 2.95 6.26 -9.99
C TRP A 55 3.41 5.88 -11.41
N GLU A 56 4.50 6.48 -11.85
CA GLU A 56 5.18 6.20 -13.11
C GLU A 56 6.50 5.48 -12.79
N VAL A 57 6.77 4.36 -13.47
CA VAL A 57 8.12 3.76 -13.58
C VAL A 57 8.78 4.23 -14.88
N LYS A 58 10.05 4.63 -14.81
CA LYS A 58 10.85 5.06 -15.95
C LYS A 58 11.74 3.92 -16.45
N ALA A 59 11.51 3.45 -17.68
CA ALA A 59 12.34 2.45 -18.36
C ALA A 59 12.84 3.02 -19.70
N GLY A 60 13.95 3.77 -19.66
CA GLY A 60 14.49 4.44 -20.85
C GLY A 60 13.51 5.46 -21.43
N SER A 61 12.97 5.20 -22.63
CA SER A 61 11.92 6.02 -23.27
C SER A 61 10.49 5.54 -22.98
N HIS A 62 10.35 4.35 -22.39
CA HIS A 62 9.07 3.78 -22.00
C HIS A 62 8.70 4.21 -20.59
N ARG A 63 7.40 4.35 -20.36
CA ARG A 63 6.80 4.72 -19.08
C ARG A 63 5.67 3.76 -18.79
N VAL A 64 5.55 3.35 -17.53
CA VAL A 64 4.47 2.48 -17.06
C VAL A 64 3.83 3.14 -15.86
N ALA A 65 2.52 3.38 -15.95
CA ALA A 65 1.70 3.81 -14.84
C ALA A 65 1.30 2.58 -14.02
N TYR A 66 1.45 2.66 -12.71
CA TYR A 66 1.01 1.64 -11.77
C TYR A 66 0.37 2.28 -10.54
N ALA A 67 -0.40 1.47 -9.82
CA ALA A 67 -0.89 1.78 -8.48
C ALA A 67 -0.64 0.57 -7.57
N VAL A 68 -0.58 0.80 -6.26
CA VAL A 68 -0.53 -0.26 -5.26
C VAL A 68 -1.90 -0.33 -4.60
N VAL A 69 -2.61 -1.42 -4.82
CA VAL A 69 -3.95 -1.67 -4.25
C VAL A 69 -3.88 -2.98 -3.47
N ASP A 70 -4.24 -2.94 -2.18
CA ASP A 70 -4.19 -4.11 -1.29
C ASP A 70 -2.84 -4.88 -1.33
N ASN A 71 -1.73 -4.13 -1.37
CA ASN A 71 -0.35 -4.62 -1.48
C ASN A 71 -0.03 -5.35 -2.80
N VAL A 72 -0.90 -5.24 -3.80
CA VAL A 72 -0.69 -5.76 -5.14
C VAL A 72 -0.33 -4.61 -6.07
N TRP A 73 0.73 -4.82 -6.86
CA TRP A 73 1.16 -3.89 -7.87
C TRP A 73 0.30 -4.08 -9.12
N VAL A 74 -0.49 -3.06 -9.46
CA VAL A 74 -1.38 -3.09 -10.60
C VAL A 74 -0.79 -2.21 -11.70
N MET A 75 -0.40 -2.83 -12.81
CA MET A 75 0.03 -2.11 -14.00
C MET A 75 -1.19 -1.58 -14.76
N LEU A 76 -1.29 -0.26 -14.87
CA LEU A 76 -2.47 0.40 -15.40
C LEU A 76 -2.34 0.71 -16.87
N HIS A 77 -1.22 1.29 -17.30
CA HIS A 77 -1.04 1.73 -18.68
C HIS A 77 0.44 1.93 -19.02
N ALA A 78 0.85 1.59 -20.24
CA ALA A 78 2.20 1.83 -20.73
C ALA A 78 2.19 2.77 -21.93
N TRP A 79 3.15 3.69 -21.99
CA TRP A 79 3.31 4.61 -23.12
C TRP A 79 4.78 4.94 -23.38
N ARG A 80 5.05 5.52 -24.55
CA ARG A 80 6.37 6.04 -24.90
C ARG A 80 6.41 7.55 -24.66
N LYS A 81 7.44 8.03 -23.97
CA LYS A 81 7.65 9.45 -23.70
C LYS A 81 7.91 10.19 -25.01
N LYS A 82 7.10 11.22 -25.30
CA LYS A 82 7.22 12.08 -26.50
C LYS A 82 7.83 13.45 -26.23
N GLY A 83 7.75 13.95 -24.99
CA GLY A 83 8.25 15.26 -24.59
C GLY A 83 8.54 15.33 -23.11
N GLN A 84 8.86 16.52 -22.60
CA GLN A 84 9.18 16.71 -21.18
C GLN A 84 7.95 16.56 -20.27
N GLN A 85 6.78 16.95 -20.75
CA GLN A 85 5.53 16.91 -20.00
C GLN A 85 4.89 15.51 -20.01
N LEU A 86 4.09 15.25 -18.97
CA LEU A 86 3.26 14.05 -18.88
C LEU A 86 2.17 14.11 -19.96
N ASP A 87 1.98 13.01 -20.70
CA ASP A 87 0.90 12.92 -21.69
C ASP A 87 -0.46 12.83 -20.97
N PRO A 88 -1.36 13.82 -21.12
CA PRO A 88 -2.66 13.79 -20.45
C PRO A 88 -3.51 12.58 -20.85
N ARG A 89 -3.33 12.07 -22.07
CA ARG A 89 -4.06 10.88 -22.56
C ARG A 89 -3.61 9.63 -21.82
N ALA A 90 -2.30 9.49 -21.57
CA ALA A 90 -1.75 8.38 -20.82
C ALA A 90 -2.24 8.39 -19.36
N LEU A 91 -2.27 9.56 -18.71
CA LEU A 91 -2.80 9.69 -17.35
C LEU A 91 -4.30 9.34 -17.29
N ASN A 92 -5.10 9.84 -18.23
CA ASN A 92 -6.52 9.52 -18.29
C ASN A 92 -6.79 8.03 -18.56
N ALA A 93 -5.98 7.38 -19.39
CA ALA A 93 -6.04 5.94 -19.61
C ALA A 93 -5.73 5.16 -18.33
N ALA A 94 -4.69 5.55 -17.59
CA ALA A 94 -4.34 4.94 -16.31
C ALA A 94 -5.47 5.08 -15.28
N ARG A 95 -6.04 6.28 -15.13
CA ARG A 95 -7.21 6.52 -14.26
C ARG A 95 -8.41 5.65 -14.63
N LYS A 96 -8.71 5.54 -15.93
CA LYS A 96 -9.81 4.69 -16.43
C LYS A 96 -9.58 3.22 -16.06
N ASN A 97 -8.36 2.72 -16.24
CA ASN A 97 -8.02 1.34 -15.95
C ASN A 97 -8.03 1.06 -14.45
N LEU A 98 -7.61 2.01 -13.61
CA LEU A 98 -7.72 1.89 -12.16
C LEU A 98 -9.17 1.79 -11.71
N ARG A 99 -10.05 2.66 -12.22
CA ARG A 99 -11.49 2.61 -11.90
C ARG A 99 -12.12 1.29 -12.30
N ARG A 100 -11.69 0.72 -13.43
CA ARG A 100 -12.14 -0.61 -13.87
C ARG A 100 -11.68 -1.69 -12.90
N TYR A 101 -10.39 -1.70 -12.54
CA TYR A 101 -9.84 -2.65 -11.59
C TYR A 101 -10.50 -2.59 -10.21
N LEU A 102 -10.85 -1.39 -9.73
CA LEU A 102 -11.55 -1.21 -8.45
C LEU A 102 -13.03 -1.59 -8.47
N ALA A 103 -13.61 -1.75 -9.67
CA ALA A 103 -15.01 -2.16 -9.83
C ALA A 103 -15.17 -3.67 -9.99
N ASP A 104 -14.06 -4.37 -10.30
CA ASP A 104 -13.97 -5.83 -10.37
C ASP A 104 -13.78 -6.43 -8.95
#